data_AF-A0A7X5I4B7-F1
#
_entry.id   AF-A0A7X5I4B7-F1
#
_cell.length_a   1.000
_cell.length_b   1.000
_cell.length_c   1.000
_cell.angle_alpha   90.00
_cell.angle_beta   90.00
_cell.angle_gamma   90.00
#
_symmetry.space_group_name_H-M   'P 1'
#
loop_
_entity.id
_entity.type
_entity.pdbx_description
1 polymer ?
#
loop_
_entity_poly.entity_id
_entity_poly.type
_entity_poly.pdbx_seq_one_letter_code
_entity_poly.pdbx_strand_id
1 'polypeptide(L)'
;MDSFIPWVGGKKQLRGEIVKRFPQNIDRYVEVFGGAAWVLFYAEKHANEEIYNDINGELVNLFRMVKYHPNAVAEELKFTLNARETFEQYKINKGMTEIQRAAMFYYLIRTSYGANTQQYGKSSRNAYSFINDIEGIQKRLLKVIIENKNFSELIEHYDKETTLFYCDPPYYKSEKRYIKDIVFGKQEHILLHEKLCNIKGKFVLSYNDDDFIKELYKEFDIQEVERKSNLSNCNGKTQVYKELIITNF
;
A
#
# COMPACT_ATOMS: atom_id res chain seq x y z
N MET A 1 -9.59 11.33 0.32
CA MET A 1 -10.53 10.31 -0.22
C MET A 1 -10.08 8.90 0.19
N ASP A 2 -10.83 7.86 -0.17
CA ASP A 2 -10.41 6.47 0.05
C ASP A 2 -9.56 5.95 -1.10
N SER A 3 -8.72 4.95 -0.84
CA SER A 3 -8.08 4.19 -1.91
C SER A 3 -9.13 3.47 -2.76
N PHE A 4 -8.84 3.38 -4.05
CA PHE A 4 -9.69 2.68 -5.02
C PHE A 4 -9.55 1.15 -4.98
N ILE A 5 -8.57 0.63 -4.23
CA ILE A 5 -8.39 -0.80 -3.95
C ILE A 5 -8.33 -1.09 -2.45
N PRO A 6 -8.94 -2.20 -1.98
CA PRO A 6 -8.51 -2.82 -0.74
C PRO A 6 -7.17 -3.52 -0.93
N TRP A 7 -6.35 -3.58 0.11
CA TRP A 7 -5.11 -4.34 0.10
C TRP A 7 -4.80 -4.87 1.49
N VAL A 8 -4.16 -6.04 1.54
CA VAL A 8 -3.72 -6.66 2.79
C VAL A 8 -2.77 -5.72 3.53
N GLY A 9 -2.99 -5.51 4.83
CA GLY A 9 -2.18 -4.60 5.64
C GLY A 9 -2.56 -3.12 5.51
N GLY A 10 -3.56 -2.77 4.69
CA GLY A 10 -3.90 -1.37 4.40
C GLY A 10 -4.23 -0.51 5.62
N LYS A 11 -3.66 0.70 5.66
CA LYS A 11 -3.76 1.67 6.77
C LYS A 11 -5.01 2.54 6.76
N LYS A 12 -6.15 2.06 6.23
CA LYS A 12 -7.39 2.85 6.15
C LYS A 12 -7.81 3.49 7.49
N GLN A 13 -7.67 2.76 8.59
CA GLN A 13 -8.06 3.23 9.93
C GLN A 13 -6.99 4.10 10.60
N LEU A 14 -5.71 3.88 10.30
CA LEU A 14 -4.57 4.56 10.93
C LEU A 14 -4.07 5.77 10.16
N ARG A 15 -4.42 5.92 8.86
CA ARG A 15 -3.94 7.02 8.01
C ARG A 15 -4.14 8.40 8.62
N GLY A 16 -5.22 8.62 9.38
CA GLY A 16 -5.46 9.89 10.06
C GLY A 16 -4.45 10.16 11.18
N GLU A 17 -4.11 9.14 11.96
CA GLU A 17 -3.09 9.23 13.01
C GLU A 17 -1.68 9.39 12.42
N ILE A 18 -1.40 8.69 11.32
CA ILE A 18 -0.13 8.81 10.60
C ILE A 18 0.05 10.23 10.06
N VAL A 19 -0.95 10.77 9.35
CA VAL A 19 -0.84 12.10 8.71
C VAL A 19 -0.76 13.23 9.72
N LYS A 20 -1.37 13.09 10.92
CA LYS A 20 -1.20 14.08 12.00
C LYS A 20 0.25 14.26 12.46
N ARG A 21 1.10 13.26 12.24
CA ARG A 21 2.52 13.29 12.60
C ARG A 21 3.40 13.81 11.48
N PHE A 22 2.85 14.14 10.31
CA PHE A 22 3.66 14.67 9.21
C PHE A 22 4.22 16.04 9.61
N PRO A 23 5.54 16.27 9.43
CA PRO A 23 6.14 17.55 9.74
C PRO A 23 5.62 18.62 8.78
N GLN A 24 5.69 19.88 9.23
CA GLN A 24 5.41 21.02 8.36
C GLN A 24 6.57 21.27 7.40
N ASN A 25 6.32 21.99 6.31
CA ASN A 25 7.34 22.43 5.33
C ASN A 25 8.06 21.27 4.60
N ILE A 26 7.31 20.27 4.16
CA ILE A 26 7.81 19.23 3.26
C ILE A 26 7.53 19.64 1.81
N ASP A 27 8.54 19.52 0.94
CA ASP A 27 8.37 19.74 -0.50
C ASP A 27 8.04 18.46 -1.24
N ARG A 28 8.48 17.33 -0.69
CA ARG A 28 8.31 16.01 -1.30
C ARG A 28 7.78 14.99 -0.33
N TYR A 29 6.82 14.20 -0.78
CA TYR A 29 6.28 13.05 -0.06
C TYR A 29 6.54 11.77 -0.86
N VAL A 30 7.17 10.78 -0.23
CA VAL A 30 7.48 9.48 -0.84
C VAL A 30 6.79 8.38 -0.05
N GLU A 31 5.83 7.69 -0.66
CA GLU A 31 5.23 6.46 -0.11
C GLU A 31 6.03 5.26 -0.63
N VAL A 32 6.94 4.77 0.21
CA VAL A 32 8.00 3.81 -0.18
C VAL A 32 7.43 2.41 -0.44
N PHE A 33 6.48 2.00 0.40
CA PHE A 33 5.77 0.72 0.35
C PHE A 33 4.29 0.99 0.10
N GLY A 34 3.97 1.21 -1.17
CA GLY A 34 2.73 1.81 -1.62
C GLY A 34 1.49 1.02 -1.24
N GLY A 35 1.46 -0.29 -1.50
CA GLY A 35 0.26 -1.10 -1.32
C GLY A 35 -0.97 -0.45 -1.97
N ALA A 36 -2.01 -0.25 -1.16
CA ALA A 36 -3.23 0.47 -1.56
C ALA A 36 -3.13 2.00 -1.50
N ALA A 37 -2.00 2.60 -1.11
CA ALA A 37 -1.82 4.05 -1.04
C ALA A 37 -2.81 4.76 -0.09
N TRP A 38 -3.17 4.11 1.03
CA TRP A 38 -4.18 4.64 1.95
C TRP A 38 -3.80 6.00 2.54
N VAL A 39 -2.51 6.22 2.75
CA VAL A 39 -1.98 7.47 3.30
C VAL A 39 -1.95 8.54 2.21
N LEU A 40 -1.40 8.26 1.02
CA LEU A 40 -1.45 9.14 -0.15
C LEU A 40 -2.85 9.67 -0.45
N PHE A 41 -3.85 8.78 -0.54
CA PHE A 41 -5.22 9.16 -0.90
C PHE A 41 -5.95 9.89 0.24
N TYR A 42 -5.45 9.88 1.47
CA TYR A 42 -6.12 10.51 2.61
C TYR A 42 -6.30 12.02 2.42
N ALA A 43 -5.29 12.69 1.85
CA ALA A 43 -5.31 14.11 1.53
C ALA A 43 -5.38 14.37 0.01
N GLU A 44 -5.82 15.56 -0.38
CA GLU A 44 -5.74 16.01 -1.78
C GLU A 44 -4.30 16.22 -2.25
N LYS A 45 -3.39 16.50 -1.30
CA LYS A 45 -1.97 16.75 -1.46
C LYS A 45 -1.29 16.72 -0.08
N HIS A 46 -0.17 16.01 0.04
CA HIS A 46 0.73 16.03 1.21
C HIS A 46 1.92 16.97 1.01
N ALA A 47 2.45 17.03 -0.21
CA ALA A 47 3.61 17.83 -0.57
C ALA A 47 3.54 18.31 -2.02
N ASN A 48 4.44 19.21 -2.45
CA ASN A 48 4.49 19.71 -3.83
C ASN A 48 4.70 18.59 -4.86
N GLU A 49 5.56 17.65 -4.53
CA GLU A 49 5.81 16.44 -5.31
C GLU A 49 5.46 15.21 -4.49
N GLU A 50 4.65 14.31 -5.04
CA GLU A 50 4.25 13.07 -4.38
C GLU A 50 4.67 11.87 -5.21
N ILE A 51 5.29 10.89 -4.57
CA ILE A 51 5.80 9.67 -5.20
C ILE A 51 5.11 8.48 -4.57
N TYR A 52 4.53 7.63 -5.40
CA TYR A 52 4.07 6.29 -5.04
C TYR A 52 5.07 5.27 -5.56
N ASN A 53 5.55 4.39 -4.70
CA ASN A 53 6.39 3.26 -5.07
C ASN A 53 5.85 1.97 -4.48
N ASP A 54 5.93 0.87 -5.22
CA ASP A 54 5.82 -0.46 -4.64
C ASP A 54 6.76 -1.41 -5.40
N ILE A 55 7.23 -2.45 -4.74
CA ILE A 55 8.05 -3.48 -5.39
C ILE A 55 7.20 -4.42 -6.27
N ASN A 56 5.91 -4.56 -5.95
CA ASN A 56 4.97 -5.36 -6.73
C ASN A 56 4.61 -4.64 -8.05
N GLY A 57 5.18 -5.13 -9.14
CA GLY A 57 4.93 -4.61 -10.49
C GLY A 57 3.46 -4.65 -10.93
N GLU A 58 2.63 -5.58 -10.41
CA GLU A 58 1.19 -5.60 -10.73
C GLU A 58 0.43 -4.45 -10.06
N LEU A 59 0.80 -4.09 -8.82
CA LEU A 59 0.26 -2.91 -8.15
C LEU A 59 0.67 -1.64 -8.89
N VAL A 60 1.95 -1.52 -9.23
CA VAL A 60 2.44 -0.35 -9.97
C VAL A 60 1.79 -0.26 -11.35
N ASN A 61 1.65 -1.38 -12.07
CA ASN A 61 0.95 -1.42 -13.34
C ASN A 61 -0.51 -0.95 -13.19
N LEU A 62 -1.23 -1.44 -12.18
CA LEU A 62 -2.59 -1.00 -11.90
C LEU A 62 -2.68 0.52 -11.67
N PHE A 63 -1.85 1.08 -10.79
CA PHE A 63 -1.84 2.52 -10.53
C PHE A 63 -1.50 3.32 -11.81
N ARG A 64 -0.55 2.84 -12.61
CA ARG A 64 -0.13 3.47 -13.87
C ARG A 64 -1.27 3.48 -14.89
N MET A 65 -1.94 2.34 -15.09
CA MET A 65 -3.04 2.21 -16.06
C MET A 65 -4.27 2.99 -15.61
N VAL A 66 -4.57 3.05 -14.30
CA VAL A 66 -5.64 3.89 -13.77
C VAL A 66 -5.33 5.38 -13.92
N LYS A 67 -4.06 5.78 -13.82
CA LYS A 67 -3.64 7.17 -14.05
C LYS A 67 -3.82 7.60 -15.50
N TYR A 68 -3.36 6.79 -16.46
CA TYR A 68 -3.26 7.21 -17.86
C TYR A 68 -4.36 6.66 -18.79
N HIS A 69 -4.91 5.48 -18.47
CA HIS A 69 -5.93 4.79 -19.28
C HIS A 69 -7.13 4.30 -18.46
N PRO A 70 -7.70 5.09 -17.52
CA PRO A 70 -8.74 4.61 -16.62
C PRO A 70 -9.96 4.04 -17.34
N ASN A 71 -10.43 4.72 -18.40
CA ASN A 71 -11.59 4.27 -19.18
C ASN A 71 -11.34 2.93 -19.88
N ALA A 72 -10.12 2.66 -20.34
CA ALA A 72 -9.77 1.38 -20.94
C ALA A 72 -9.75 0.26 -19.89
N VAL A 73 -9.23 0.53 -18.69
CA VAL A 73 -9.30 -0.41 -17.55
C VAL A 73 -10.76 -0.69 -17.17
N ALA A 74 -11.61 0.35 -17.14
CA ALA A 74 -13.03 0.20 -16.85
C ALA A 74 -13.77 -0.61 -17.92
N GLU A 75 -13.44 -0.44 -19.20
CA GLU A 75 -14.04 -1.20 -20.30
C GLU A 75 -13.60 -2.67 -20.26
N GLU A 76 -12.34 -2.99 -19.94
CA GLU A 76 -11.88 -4.38 -19.74
C GLU A 76 -12.58 -5.06 -18.56
N LEU A 77 -12.92 -4.29 -17.51
CA LEU A 77 -13.69 -4.82 -16.38
C LEU A 77 -15.15 -5.05 -16.75
N LYS A 78 -15.70 -4.28 -17.70
CA LYS A 78 -17.11 -4.30 -18.11
C LYS A 78 -17.54 -5.71 -18.52
N PHE A 79 -18.68 -6.15 -17.98
CA PHE A 79 -19.24 -7.48 -18.20
C PHE A 79 -18.39 -8.67 -17.72
N THR A 80 -17.29 -8.44 -17.00
CA THR A 80 -16.57 -9.52 -16.31
C THR A 80 -17.52 -10.23 -15.34
N LEU A 81 -17.66 -11.54 -15.52
CA LEU A 81 -18.46 -12.40 -14.66
C LEU A 81 -17.73 -12.62 -13.32
N ASN A 82 -18.40 -12.32 -12.21
CA ASN A 82 -17.90 -12.69 -10.89
C ASN A 82 -18.11 -14.19 -10.66
N ALA A 83 -17.12 -14.99 -11.08
CA ALA A 83 -17.12 -16.44 -10.96
C ALA A 83 -15.74 -16.97 -10.54
N ARG A 84 -15.76 -18.13 -9.85
CA ARG A 84 -14.54 -18.83 -9.44
C ARG A 84 -13.71 -19.26 -10.65
N GLU A 85 -14.36 -19.72 -11.72
CA GLU A 85 -13.67 -20.13 -12.94
C GLU A 85 -12.90 -18.96 -13.56
N THR A 86 -13.56 -17.83 -13.76
CA THR A 86 -12.95 -16.58 -14.23
C THR A 86 -11.78 -16.14 -13.34
N PHE A 87 -11.93 -16.26 -12.02
CA PHE A 87 -10.87 -15.95 -11.07
C PHE A 87 -9.62 -16.83 -11.24
N GLU A 88 -9.78 -18.15 -11.37
CA GLU A 88 -8.62 -19.04 -11.58
C GLU A 88 -8.01 -18.85 -12.97
N GLN A 89 -8.80 -18.55 -14.00
CA GLN A 89 -8.28 -18.22 -15.33
C GLN A 89 -7.38 -16.97 -15.30
N TYR A 90 -7.83 -15.89 -14.66
CA TYR A 90 -7.06 -14.64 -14.59
C TYR A 90 -5.77 -14.75 -13.77
N LYS A 91 -5.65 -15.74 -12.87
CA LYS A 91 -4.38 -16.00 -12.15
C LYS A 91 -3.28 -16.60 -13.02
N ILE A 92 -3.64 -17.28 -14.12
CA ILE A 92 -2.71 -18.12 -14.89
C ILE A 92 -2.37 -17.48 -16.25
N ASN A 93 -3.19 -16.54 -16.73
CA ASN A 93 -3.11 -16.05 -18.09
C ASN A 93 -1.81 -15.29 -18.41
N LYS A 94 -1.15 -15.72 -19.49
CA LYS A 94 0.03 -15.09 -20.09
C LYS A 94 -0.36 -14.37 -21.39
N GLY A 95 0.33 -13.29 -21.72
CA GLY A 95 0.14 -12.57 -22.99
C GLY A 95 -0.90 -11.44 -22.96
N MET A 96 -1.32 -10.99 -21.78
CA MET A 96 -2.17 -9.81 -21.63
C MET A 96 -1.39 -8.52 -21.85
N THR A 97 -2.08 -7.50 -22.38
CA THR A 97 -1.56 -6.12 -22.39
C THR A 97 -1.49 -5.55 -20.96
N GLU A 98 -0.76 -4.45 -20.75
CA GLU A 98 -0.69 -3.78 -19.44
C GLU A 98 -2.08 -3.36 -18.91
N ILE A 99 -2.98 -2.90 -19.79
CA ILE A 99 -4.36 -2.52 -19.45
C ILE A 99 -5.15 -3.74 -18.97
N GLN A 100 -5.06 -4.84 -19.71
CA GLN A 100 -5.71 -6.10 -19.33
C GLN A 100 -5.16 -6.62 -18.00
N ARG A 101 -3.82 -6.64 -17.82
CA ARG A 101 -3.20 -7.02 -16.54
C ARG A 101 -3.72 -6.18 -15.38
N ALA A 102 -3.81 -4.86 -15.55
CA ALA A 102 -4.35 -3.97 -14.52
C ALA A 102 -5.82 -4.28 -14.20
N ALA A 103 -6.67 -4.42 -15.21
CA ALA A 103 -8.08 -4.74 -15.03
C ALA A 103 -8.27 -6.11 -14.34
N MET A 104 -7.55 -7.14 -14.79
CA MET A 104 -7.64 -8.48 -14.20
C MET A 104 -7.09 -8.52 -12.78
N PHE A 105 -5.98 -7.83 -12.51
CA PHE A 105 -5.45 -7.71 -11.16
C PHE A 105 -6.43 -6.99 -10.22
N TYR A 106 -7.08 -5.92 -10.69
CA TYR A 106 -8.16 -5.27 -9.97
C TYR A 106 -9.30 -6.23 -9.65
N TYR A 107 -9.76 -7.00 -10.65
CA TYR A 107 -10.77 -8.03 -10.45
C TYR A 107 -10.36 -9.03 -9.36
N LEU A 108 -9.13 -9.56 -9.41
CA LEU A 108 -8.61 -10.52 -8.43
C LEU A 108 -8.59 -9.93 -7.01
N ILE A 109 -8.17 -8.67 -6.85
CA ILE A 109 -8.22 -7.97 -5.55
C ILE A 109 -9.66 -7.94 -5.02
N ARG A 110 -10.62 -7.56 -5.85
CA ARG A 110 -12.01 -7.35 -5.43
C ARG A 110 -12.75 -8.63 -5.13
N THR A 111 -12.51 -9.68 -5.90
CA THR A 111 -13.21 -10.95 -5.81
C THR A 111 -12.49 -11.98 -4.92
N SER A 112 -11.26 -11.70 -4.45
CA SER A 112 -10.56 -12.58 -3.50
C SER A 112 -10.98 -12.40 -2.03
N TYR A 113 -10.80 -13.46 -1.24
CA TYR A 113 -10.94 -13.42 0.21
C TYR A 113 -9.88 -12.48 0.81
N GLY A 114 -10.32 -11.50 1.60
CA GLY A 114 -9.42 -10.53 2.24
C GLY A 114 -8.53 -9.71 1.29
N ALA A 115 -8.88 -9.61 0.01
CA ALA A 115 -8.07 -8.93 -1.02
C ALA A 115 -6.67 -9.56 -1.23
N ASN A 116 -6.52 -10.87 -0.96
CA ASN A 116 -5.23 -11.55 -1.02
C ASN A 116 -4.83 -12.07 -2.41
N THR A 117 -5.70 -11.93 -3.42
CA THR A 117 -5.54 -12.39 -4.82
C THR A 117 -5.32 -13.91 -5.01
N GLN A 118 -5.24 -14.70 -3.93
CA GLN A 118 -4.95 -16.14 -3.98
C GLN A 118 -6.20 -16.99 -3.99
N GLN A 119 -7.19 -16.63 -3.16
CA GLN A 119 -8.37 -17.44 -2.91
C GLN A 119 -9.63 -16.67 -3.29
N TYR A 120 -10.47 -17.25 -4.15
CA TYR A 120 -11.76 -16.65 -4.51
C TYR A 120 -12.68 -16.48 -3.29
N GLY A 121 -13.13 -15.25 -3.05
CA GLY A 121 -14.04 -14.87 -1.98
C GLY A 121 -15.49 -15.14 -2.40
N LYS A 122 -16.19 -15.99 -1.65
CA LYS A 122 -17.59 -16.37 -1.87
C LYS A 122 -18.56 -15.22 -1.52
N SER A 123 -18.49 -14.09 -2.21
CA SER A 123 -19.32 -12.91 -1.92
C SER A 123 -19.74 -12.18 -3.20
N SER A 124 -20.92 -11.56 -3.20
CA SER A 124 -21.50 -10.75 -4.29
C SER A 124 -20.78 -9.41 -4.50
N ARG A 125 -19.47 -9.35 -4.24
CA ARG A 125 -18.68 -8.12 -4.33
C ARG A 125 -18.73 -7.61 -5.76
N ASN A 126 -19.13 -6.36 -5.88
CA ASN A 126 -19.18 -5.67 -7.15
C ASN A 126 -17.75 -5.28 -7.56
N ALA A 127 -17.20 -5.94 -8.58
CA ALA A 127 -15.90 -5.62 -9.17
C ALA A 127 -15.90 -4.29 -9.94
N TYR A 128 -17.07 -3.67 -10.15
CA TYR A 128 -17.24 -2.41 -10.86
C TYR A 128 -17.13 -1.17 -9.97
N SER A 129 -16.96 -1.28 -8.65
CA SER A 129 -17.05 -0.08 -7.80
C SER A 129 -15.94 0.95 -8.00
N PHE A 130 -14.84 0.60 -8.70
CA PHE A 130 -13.83 1.57 -9.17
C PHE A 130 -14.40 2.56 -10.18
N ILE A 131 -15.35 2.13 -11.00
CA ILE A 131 -15.97 2.95 -12.05
C ILE A 131 -16.74 4.12 -11.46
N ASN A 132 -17.24 3.98 -10.22
CA ASN A 132 -18.09 4.98 -9.58
C ASN A 132 -17.40 6.33 -9.31
N ASP A 133 -16.07 6.38 -9.22
CA ASP A 133 -15.30 7.62 -8.97
C ASP A 133 -14.01 7.67 -9.80
N ILE A 134 -14.09 7.21 -11.04
CA ILE A 134 -12.92 7.06 -11.90
C ILE A 134 -12.21 8.40 -12.17
N GLU A 135 -12.98 9.47 -12.38
CA GLU A 135 -12.46 10.82 -12.62
C GLU A 135 -11.76 11.40 -11.39
N GLY A 136 -12.33 11.20 -10.19
CA GLY A 136 -11.73 11.64 -8.94
C GLY A 136 -10.40 10.95 -8.67
N ILE A 137 -10.37 9.63 -8.86
CA ILE A 137 -9.15 8.82 -8.71
C ILE A 137 -8.09 9.25 -9.73
N GLN A 138 -8.46 9.41 -11.01
CA GLN A 138 -7.53 9.86 -12.04
C GLN A 138 -6.96 11.24 -11.71
N LYS A 139 -7.82 12.20 -11.36
CA LYS A 139 -7.41 13.56 -10.98
C LYS A 139 -6.45 13.56 -9.79
N ARG A 140 -6.65 12.67 -8.82
CA ARG A 140 -5.73 12.51 -7.68
C ARG A 140 -4.37 11.95 -8.11
N LEU A 141 -4.36 10.93 -8.97
CA LEU A 141 -3.14 10.27 -9.43
C LEU A 141 -2.34 11.07 -10.46
N LEU A 142 -2.98 11.98 -11.21
CA LEU A 142 -2.27 12.88 -12.15
C LEU A 142 -1.19 13.72 -11.47
N LYS A 143 -1.33 13.98 -10.15
CA LYS A 143 -0.36 14.71 -9.32
C LYS A 143 0.78 13.85 -8.77
N VAL A 144 0.77 12.54 -9.03
CA VAL A 144 1.64 11.56 -8.36
C VAL A 144 2.61 10.95 -9.36
N ILE A 145 3.89 10.91 -9.03
CA ILE A 145 4.92 10.15 -9.74
C ILE A 145 4.82 8.68 -9.32
N ILE A 146 4.85 7.77 -10.28
CA ILE A 146 4.68 6.32 -10.03
C ILE A 146 6.01 5.64 -10.34
N GLU A 147 6.62 5.05 -9.32
CA GLU A 147 7.88 4.31 -9.35
C GLU A 147 7.65 2.82 -9.09
N ASN A 148 8.59 2.00 -9.58
CA ASN A 148 8.67 0.57 -9.27
C ASN A 148 10.13 0.20 -9.01
N LYS A 149 10.61 0.60 -7.83
CA LYS A 149 12.01 0.46 -7.40
C LYS A 149 12.11 -0.30 -6.09
N ASN A 150 13.28 -0.90 -5.86
CA ASN A 150 13.63 -1.37 -4.52
C ASN A 150 13.63 -0.19 -3.54
N PHE A 151 13.14 -0.40 -2.32
CA PHE A 151 13.02 0.65 -1.31
C PHE A 151 14.36 1.34 -1.02
N SER A 152 15.46 0.59 -1.03
CA SER A 152 16.80 1.09 -0.76
C SER A 152 17.21 2.12 -1.79
N GLU A 153 17.08 1.78 -3.08
CA GLU A 153 17.40 2.66 -4.20
C GLU A 153 16.46 3.87 -4.25
N LEU A 154 15.18 3.67 -3.93
CA LEU A 154 14.19 4.73 -3.91
C LEU A 154 14.52 5.78 -2.84
N ILE A 155 14.82 5.33 -1.61
CA ILE A 155 15.17 6.22 -0.51
C ILE A 155 16.41 7.04 -0.88
N GLU A 156 17.48 6.40 -1.35
CA GLU A 156 18.70 7.09 -1.79
C GLU A 156 18.43 8.12 -2.89
N HIS A 157 17.59 7.79 -3.87
CA HIS A 157 17.31 8.66 -5.00
C HIS A 157 16.56 9.94 -4.60
N TYR A 158 15.62 9.84 -3.66
CA TYR A 158 14.75 10.95 -3.27
C TYR A 158 15.21 11.67 -1.99
N ASP A 159 16.28 11.21 -1.33
CA ASP A 159 16.74 11.73 -0.03
C ASP A 159 17.25 13.18 -0.11
N LYS A 160 16.46 14.07 0.49
CA LYS A 160 16.73 15.50 0.65
C LYS A 160 16.13 15.94 1.97
N GLU A 161 16.65 17.03 2.53
CA GLU A 161 16.19 17.59 3.81
C GLU A 161 14.68 17.89 3.83
N THR A 162 14.09 18.28 2.69
CA THR A 162 12.66 18.59 2.56
C THR A 162 11.80 17.42 2.08
N THR A 163 12.35 16.20 2.04
CA THR A 163 11.62 14.98 1.70
C THR A 163 11.09 14.30 2.96
N LEU A 164 9.79 13.96 2.97
CA LEU A 164 9.17 13.04 3.91
C LEU A 164 9.01 11.66 3.26
N PHE A 165 9.52 10.64 3.92
CA PHE A 165 9.31 9.23 3.57
C PHE A 165 8.26 8.61 4.49
N TYR A 166 7.19 8.08 3.92
CA TYR A 166 6.30 7.18 4.63
C TYR A 166 6.64 5.73 4.29
N CYS A 167 6.97 4.96 5.32
CA CYS A 167 7.37 3.57 5.22
C CYS A 167 6.36 2.68 5.92
N ASP A 168 5.75 1.74 5.18
CA ASP A 168 4.87 0.70 5.71
C ASP A 168 5.26 -0.68 5.16
N PRO A 169 6.45 -1.18 5.51
CA PRO A 169 6.97 -2.44 4.99
C PRO A 169 6.11 -3.63 5.44
N PRO A 170 6.24 -4.80 4.79
CA PRO A 170 5.72 -6.04 5.35
C PRO A 170 6.19 -6.22 6.80
N TYR A 171 5.26 -6.50 7.72
CA TYR A 171 5.56 -6.56 9.15
C TYR A 171 6.41 -7.78 9.52
N TYR A 172 7.31 -7.61 10.48
CA TYR A 172 8.25 -8.65 10.92
C TYR A 172 7.51 -9.89 11.44
N LYS A 173 8.00 -11.09 11.13
CA LYS A 173 7.36 -12.39 11.42
C LYS A 173 5.93 -12.56 10.84
N SER A 174 5.48 -11.64 10.00
CA SER A 174 4.23 -11.75 9.24
C SER A 174 4.46 -12.01 7.76
N GLU A 175 5.70 -12.34 7.40
CA GLU A 175 6.24 -12.57 6.06
C GLU A 175 5.34 -13.49 5.20
N LYS A 176 4.76 -14.53 5.80
CA LYS A 176 3.85 -15.48 5.11
C LYS A 176 2.53 -14.89 4.62
N ARG A 177 2.21 -13.64 4.97
CA ARG A 177 0.98 -12.94 4.53
C ARG A 177 1.19 -12.09 3.29
N TYR A 178 2.44 -11.80 2.94
CA TYR A 178 2.80 -11.01 1.78
C TYR A 178 3.35 -11.94 0.69
N ILE A 179 3.27 -11.46 -0.55
CA ILE A 179 3.43 -12.17 -1.84
C ILE A 179 4.44 -13.34 -1.77
N LYS A 180 4.08 -14.50 -2.35
CA LYS A 180 4.87 -15.75 -2.33
C LYS A 180 6.34 -15.61 -2.74
N ASP A 181 6.67 -14.63 -3.58
CA ASP A 181 7.96 -14.52 -4.25
C ASP A 181 8.79 -13.29 -3.82
N ILE A 182 8.25 -12.43 -2.95
CA ILE A 182 8.96 -11.26 -2.40
C ILE A 182 9.02 -11.40 -0.89
N VAL A 183 10.13 -11.94 -0.40
CA VAL A 183 10.38 -12.09 1.03
C VAL A 183 11.03 -10.81 1.54
N PHE A 184 10.30 -10.07 2.37
CA PHE A 184 10.87 -8.99 3.18
C PHE A 184 11.21 -9.60 4.53
N GLY A 185 12.40 -10.17 4.64
CA GLY A 185 12.87 -10.89 5.80
C GLY A 185 13.66 -10.01 6.76
N LYS A 186 14.25 -10.64 7.77
CA LYS A 186 15.05 -9.96 8.81
C LYS A 186 16.16 -9.06 8.23
N GLN A 187 16.81 -9.46 7.14
CA GLN A 187 17.88 -8.67 6.52
C GLN A 187 17.34 -7.39 5.87
N GLU A 188 16.18 -7.45 5.23
CA GLU A 188 15.53 -6.29 4.64
C GLU A 188 15.05 -5.31 5.71
N HIS A 189 14.60 -5.81 6.88
CA HIS A 189 14.29 -4.98 8.04
C HIS A 189 15.50 -4.20 8.55
N ILE A 190 16.65 -4.86 8.66
CA ILE A 190 17.92 -4.25 9.07
C ILE A 190 18.39 -3.24 8.02
N LEU A 191 18.32 -3.59 6.73
CA LEU A 191 18.69 -2.69 5.65
C LEU A 191 17.81 -1.43 5.62
N LEU A 192 16.50 -1.58 5.85
CA LEU A 192 15.60 -0.42 5.96
C LEU A 192 16.01 0.49 7.12
N HIS A 193 16.32 -0.09 8.28
CA HIS A 193 16.84 0.66 9.43
C HIS A 193 18.13 1.41 9.06
N GLU A 194 19.11 0.74 8.46
CA GLU A 194 20.38 1.35 8.04
C GLU A 194 20.17 2.54 7.08
N LYS A 195 19.21 2.45 6.15
CA LYS A 195 18.87 3.56 5.26
C LYS A 195 18.22 4.72 6.01
N LEU A 196 17.30 4.42 6.93
CA LEU A 196 16.60 5.45 7.70
C LEU A 196 17.50 6.12 8.74
N CYS A 197 18.51 5.44 9.30
CA CYS A 197 19.49 6.06 10.20
C CYS A 197 20.39 7.08 9.52
N ASN A 198 20.66 6.90 8.22
CA ASN A 198 21.56 7.77 7.47
C ASN A 198 20.82 8.78 6.58
N ILE A 199 19.49 8.90 6.72
CA ILE A 199 18.66 9.73 5.88
C ILE A 199 18.81 11.22 6.24
N LYS A 200 18.82 12.09 5.23
CA LYS A 200 18.79 13.56 5.43
C LYS A 200 17.36 14.05 5.67
N GLY A 201 16.40 13.43 4.99
CA GLY A 201 14.99 13.75 5.09
C GLY A 201 14.35 13.34 6.42
N LYS A 202 13.03 13.44 6.45
CA LYS A 202 12.20 12.99 7.56
C LYS A 202 11.54 11.67 7.22
N PHE A 203 11.28 10.83 8.21
CA PHE A 203 10.48 9.62 7.99
C PHE A 203 9.40 9.42 9.04
N VAL A 204 8.33 8.76 8.60
CA VAL A 204 7.31 8.14 9.45
C VAL A 204 7.25 6.67 9.06
N LEU A 205 7.50 5.79 10.01
CA LEU A 205 7.55 4.35 9.79
C LEU A 205 6.45 3.65 10.61
N SER A 206 5.67 2.80 9.96
CA SER A 206 4.65 1.95 10.60
C SER A 206 5.15 0.52 10.74
N TYR A 207 4.96 -0.08 11.92
CA TYR A 207 5.33 -1.47 12.20
C TYR A 207 4.35 -2.19 13.13
N ASN A 208 4.46 -3.51 13.21
CA ASN A 208 3.86 -4.27 14.31
C ASN A 208 4.62 -4.02 15.62
N ASP A 209 3.91 -4.13 16.74
CA ASP A 209 4.51 -4.18 18.07
C ASP A 209 5.27 -5.51 18.27
N ASP A 210 6.60 -5.47 18.13
CA ASP A 210 7.52 -6.60 18.35
C ASP A 210 8.85 -6.08 18.93
N ASP A 211 9.41 -6.83 19.88
CA ASP A 211 10.63 -6.45 20.61
C ASP A 211 11.84 -6.24 19.68
N PHE A 212 11.95 -7.02 18.60
CA PHE A 212 13.03 -6.83 17.62
C PHE A 212 12.95 -5.47 16.94
N ILE A 213 11.74 -5.02 16.60
CA ILE A 213 11.54 -3.72 15.96
C ILE A 213 11.78 -2.58 16.95
N LYS A 214 11.30 -2.71 18.19
CA LYS A 214 11.56 -1.73 19.26
C LYS A 214 13.05 -1.56 19.52
N GLU A 215 13.79 -2.66 19.61
CA GLU A 215 15.24 -2.63 19.80
C GLU A 215 15.98 -2.08 18.57
N LEU A 216 15.53 -2.44 17.36
CA LEU A 216 16.13 -2.00 16.12
C LEU A 216 16.04 -0.47 15.94
N TYR A 217 14.93 0.16 16.33
CA TYR A 217 14.69 1.59 16.15
C TYR A 217 14.73 2.39 17.46
N LYS A 218 15.38 1.88 18.51
CA LYS A 218 15.37 2.46 19.88
C LYS A 218 15.91 3.89 19.98
N GLU A 219 16.67 4.34 18.99
CA GLU A 219 17.23 5.69 18.90
C GLU A 219 16.23 6.73 18.37
N PHE A 220 15.07 6.31 17.89
CA PHE A 220 14.02 7.16 17.32
C PHE A 220 12.83 7.34 18.27
N ASP A 221 11.95 8.30 17.97
CA ASP A 221 10.69 8.44 18.71
C ASP A 221 9.75 7.29 18.33
N ILE A 222 9.40 6.45 19.31
CA ILE A 222 8.51 5.29 19.11
C ILE A 222 7.21 5.54 19.88
N GLN A 223 6.10 5.59 19.14
CA GLN A 223 4.76 5.74 19.70
C GLN A 223 3.92 4.48 19.46
N GLU A 224 3.38 3.90 20.53
CA GLU A 224 2.40 2.81 20.43
C GLU A 224 1.03 3.36 20.05
N VAL A 225 0.40 2.77 19.04
CA VAL A 225 -0.98 3.07 18.65
C VAL A 225 -1.80 1.79 18.62
N GLU A 226 -3.06 1.91 19.06
CA GLU A 226 -3.99 0.79 19.07
C GLU A 226 -4.95 0.88 17.89
N ARG A 227 -5.12 -0.23 17.17
CA ARG A 227 -6.19 -0.40 16.19
C ARG A 227 -7.17 -1.47 16.63
N LYS A 228 -8.45 -1.24 16.39
CA LYS A 228 -9.51 -2.25 16.54
C LYS A 228 -9.58 -3.11 15.28
N SER A 229 -9.57 -4.42 15.44
CA SER A 229 -9.75 -5.37 14.33
C SER A 229 -11.14 -5.25 13.72
N ASN A 230 -11.24 -5.28 12.39
CA ASN A 230 -12.51 -5.43 11.68
C ASN A 230 -13.02 -6.88 11.64
N LEU A 231 -12.19 -7.84 12.06
CA LEU A 231 -12.58 -9.24 12.22
C LEU A 231 -13.04 -9.42 13.67
N SER A 232 -14.37 -9.49 13.86
CA SER A 232 -14.94 -9.99 15.11
C SER A 232 -14.58 -11.47 15.25
N ASN A 233 -13.90 -11.84 16.34
CA ASN A 233 -13.80 -13.26 16.70
C ASN A 233 -15.21 -13.82 16.96
N CYS A 234 -15.36 -15.13 16.85
CA CYS A 234 -16.61 -15.87 17.10
C CYS A 234 -17.25 -15.57 18.47
N ASN A 235 -16.50 -14.96 19.40
CA ASN A 235 -16.91 -14.60 20.76
C ASN A 235 -17.27 -13.11 20.95
N GLY A 236 -17.44 -12.33 19.89
CA GLY A 236 -17.89 -10.92 19.98
C GLY A 236 -16.87 -9.92 20.54
N LYS A 237 -15.66 -10.35 20.94
CA LYS A 237 -14.57 -9.44 21.35
C LYS A 237 -13.83 -8.89 20.13
N THR A 238 -13.75 -7.57 20.05
CA THR A 238 -12.92 -6.86 19.05
C THR A 238 -11.46 -7.02 19.43
N GLN A 239 -10.67 -7.72 18.61
CA GLN A 239 -9.23 -7.85 18.86
C GLN A 239 -8.55 -6.49 18.66
N VAL A 240 -7.82 -6.01 19.65
CA VAL A 240 -7.00 -4.80 19.52
C VAL A 240 -5.60 -5.23 19.10
N TYR A 241 -5.08 -4.64 18.03
CA TYR A 241 -3.68 -4.80 17.63
C TYR A 241 -2.92 -3.54 18.00
N LYS A 242 -1.76 -3.72 18.61
CA LYS A 242 -0.79 -2.66 18.81
C LYS A 242 0.11 -2.55 17.59
N GLU A 243 0.29 -1.34 17.12
CA GLU A 243 1.22 -0.98 16.07
C GLU A 243 2.15 0.12 16.59
N LEU A 244 3.34 0.23 16.00
CA LEU A 244 4.32 1.25 16.31
C LEU A 244 4.32 2.28 15.20
N ILE A 245 4.33 3.55 15.57
CA ILE A 245 4.67 4.66 14.68
C ILE A 245 6.02 5.21 15.14
N ILE A 246 6.99 5.25 14.23
CA ILE A 246 8.37 5.60 14.52
C ILE A 246 8.77 6.82 13.67
N THR A 247 9.38 7.84 14.27
CA THR A 247 9.80 9.09 13.59
C THR A 247 11.21 9.55 13.99
N ASN A 248 11.89 10.29 13.10
CA ASN A 248 13.21 10.91 13.37
C ASN A 248 13.13 12.41 13.69
N PHE A 249 11.99 12.86 14.21
CA PHE A 249 11.71 14.25 14.58
C PHE A 249 10.63 14.31 15.65
#